data_AF-A0A080LZR6-F1
#
_entry.id   AF-A0A080LZR6-F1
#
_cell.length_a   1.000
_cell.length_b   1.000
_cell.length_c   1.000
_cell.angle_alpha   90.00
_cell.angle_beta   90.00
_cell.angle_gamma   90.00
#
_symmetry.space_group_name_H-M   'P 1'
#
loop_
_entity.id
_entity.type
_entity.pdbx_description
1 polymer ?
#
loop_
_entity_poly.entity_id
_entity_poly.type
_entity_poly.pdbx_seq_one_letter_code
_entity_poly.pdbx_strand_id
1 'polypeptide(L)'
;MSASATLPGDDPIAAAAHELKLRRLAGKTAEKPTRKKGKQTAKTVRCKIRLTKSEFLELSKLKKQLARKGVSASKEELVRAGLLLLVHLDRSELKTAIRDVIAPEPATGENE
;
A
#
# COMPACT_ATOMS: atom_id res chain seq x y z
N MET A 1 30.74 -65.19 -19.24
CA MET A 1 31.34 -63.99 -18.62
C MET A 1 30.30 -63.40 -17.68
N SER A 2 30.51 -63.48 -16.37
CA SER A 2 29.57 -62.95 -15.39
C SER A 2 30.32 -62.01 -14.46
N ALA A 3 29.98 -60.72 -14.55
CA ALA A 3 30.56 -59.63 -13.79
C ALA A 3 30.12 -59.70 -12.32
N SER A 4 31.08 -59.58 -11.41
CA SER A 4 30.85 -59.47 -9.97
C SER A 4 30.34 -58.06 -9.65
N ALA A 5 29.14 -57.96 -9.08
CA ALA A 5 28.57 -56.71 -8.61
C ALA A 5 29.07 -56.42 -7.19
N THR A 6 29.89 -55.38 -7.02
CA THR A 6 30.33 -54.89 -5.71
C THR A 6 29.14 -54.26 -4.99
N LEU A 7 28.81 -54.77 -3.80
CA LEU A 7 27.75 -54.24 -2.95
C LEU A 7 28.13 -52.83 -2.43
N PRO A 8 27.17 -51.89 -2.34
CA PRO A 8 27.42 -50.52 -1.90
C PRO A 8 27.48 -50.51 -0.36
N GLY A 9 28.64 -50.89 0.18
CA GLY A 9 28.89 -50.91 1.62
C GLY A 9 30.33 -50.61 2.02
N ASP A 10 31.28 -50.85 1.12
CA ASP A 10 32.71 -50.84 1.45
C ASP A 10 33.51 -49.74 0.71
N ASP A 11 32.87 -48.62 0.36
CA ASP A 11 33.63 -47.44 -0.08
C ASP A 11 33.95 -46.56 1.15
N PRO A 12 35.18 -46.63 1.69
CA PRO A 12 35.55 -45.86 2.88
C PRO A 12 35.46 -44.34 2.63
N ILE A 13 35.53 -43.90 1.37
CA ILE A 13 35.43 -42.50 1.00
C ILE A 13 33.97 -42.03 1.13
N ALA A 14 33.01 -42.87 0.73
CA ALA A 14 31.60 -42.57 0.89
C ALA A 14 31.17 -42.52 2.36
N ALA A 15 31.70 -43.42 3.20
CA ALA A 15 31.46 -43.41 4.63
C ALA A 15 32.04 -42.16 5.31
N ALA A 16 33.27 -41.76 4.96
CA ALA A 16 33.91 -40.56 5.48
C ALA A 16 33.17 -39.27 5.06
N ALA A 17 32.68 -39.21 3.81
CA ALA A 17 31.88 -38.09 3.33
C ALA A 17 30.54 -37.97 4.08
N HIS A 18 29.92 -39.10 4.42
CA HIS A 18 28.68 -39.14 5.20
C HIS A 18 28.90 -38.64 6.64
N GLU A 19 29.96 -39.09 7.31
CA GLU A 19 30.34 -38.57 8.64
C GLU A 19 30.59 -37.06 8.61
N LEU A 20 31.31 -36.55 7.61
CA LEU A 20 31.62 -35.13 7.50
C LEU A 20 30.35 -34.29 7.30
N LYS A 21 29.37 -34.81 6.56
CA LYS A 21 28.06 -34.19 6.38
C LYS A 21 27.26 -34.15 7.68
N LEU A 22 27.28 -35.23 8.46
CA LEU A 22 26.64 -35.29 9.78
C LEU A 22 27.25 -34.29 10.76
N ARG A 23 28.59 -34.17 10.81
CA ARG A 23 29.27 -33.19 11.66
C ARG A 23 28.95 -31.73 11.28
N ARG A 24 28.83 -31.43 9.97
CA ARG A 24 28.40 -30.11 9.48
C ARG A 24 26.95 -29.78 9.84
N LEU A 25 26.09 -30.78 9.93
CA LEU A 25 24.69 -30.61 10.35
C LEU A 25 24.59 -30.42 11.87
N ALA A 26 25.37 -31.16 12.65
CA ALA A 26 25.41 -31.04 14.11
C ALA A 26 26.00 -29.69 14.59
N GLY A 27 26.94 -29.10 13.84
CA GLY A 27 27.57 -27.81 14.17
C GLY A 27 26.78 -26.56 13.73
N LYS A 28 25.63 -26.70 13.05
CA LYS A 28 24.80 -25.56 12.64
C LYS A 28 23.71 -25.30 13.68
N THR A 29 24.04 -24.54 14.72
CA THR A 29 23.05 -23.64 15.34
C THR A 29 22.68 -22.61 14.29
N ALA A 30 21.67 -22.94 13.48
CA ALA A 30 21.15 -22.05 12.46
C ALA A 30 20.46 -20.87 13.14
N GLU A 31 21.17 -19.74 13.19
CA GLU A 31 20.59 -18.41 13.27
C GLU A 31 19.29 -18.38 12.45
N LYS A 32 18.19 -18.01 13.12
CA LYS A 32 16.92 -17.73 12.45
C LYS A 32 17.20 -16.74 11.33
N PRO A 33 16.78 -16.99 10.08
CA PRO A 33 16.72 -15.90 9.12
C PRO A 33 15.71 -14.90 9.69
N THR A 34 16.19 -13.74 10.14
CA THR A 34 15.34 -12.59 10.38
C THR A 34 14.75 -12.22 9.03
N ARG A 35 13.63 -12.87 8.68
CA ARG A 35 12.75 -12.41 7.62
C ARG A 35 12.37 -11.00 8.03
N LYS A 36 12.99 -10.01 7.37
CA LYS A 36 12.58 -8.61 7.43
C LYS A 36 11.06 -8.65 7.29
N LYS A 37 10.33 -8.32 8.37
CA LYS A 37 8.89 -8.11 8.29
C LYS A 37 8.73 -6.97 7.29
N GLY A 38 8.46 -7.33 6.03
CA GLY A 38 8.10 -6.36 5.01
C GLY A 38 6.93 -5.59 5.59
N LYS A 39 7.15 -4.30 5.85
CA LYS A 39 6.12 -3.39 6.33
C LYS A 39 4.99 -3.51 5.30
N GLN A 40 3.87 -4.13 5.69
CA GLN A 40 2.67 -4.13 4.86
C GLN A 40 2.24 -2.67 4.76
N THR A 41 2.72 -1.98 3.73
CA THR A 41 2.23 -0.66 3.39
C THR A 41 0.79 -0.84 2.96
N ALA A 42 -0.11 -0.04 3.53
CA ALA A 42 -1.51 -0.05 3.13
C ALA A 42 -1.57 0.13 1.61
N LYS A 43 -2.26 -0.80 0.93
CA LYS A 43 -2.38 -0.76 -0.53
C LYS A 43 -3.17 0.47 -0.92
N THR A 44 -2.51 1.48 -1.48
CA THR A 44 -3.17 2.67 -2.03
C THR A 44 -3.68 2.36 -3.43
N VAL A 45 -4.97 2.65 -3.69
CA VAL A 45 -5.56 2.56 -5.03
C VAL A 45 -5.58 3.95 -5.66
N ARG A 46 -5.20 4.05 -6.94
CA ARG A 46 -5.28 5.30 -7.70
C ARG A 46 -6.73 5.53 -8.15
N CYS A 47 -7.34 6.61 -7.67
CA CYS A 47 -8.64 7.09 -8.13
C CYS A 47 -8.46 8.31 -9.04
N LYS A 48 -9.28 8.43 -10.08
CA LYS A 48 -9.37 9.64 -10.92
C LYS A 48 -10.75 10.26 -10.69
N ILE A 49 -10.78 11.52 -10.28
CA ILE A 49 -12.01 12.29 -10.06
C ILE A 49 -12.01 13.45 -11.05
N ARG A 50 -13.17 13.73 -11.66
CA ARG A 50 -13.37 14.92 -12.50
C ARG A 50 -13.83 16.05 -11.61
N LEU A 51 -13.13 17.19 -11.69
CA LEU A 51 -13.47 18.42 -11.01
C LEU A 51 -13.62 19.52 -12.05
N THR A 52 -14.57 20.41 -11.82
CA THR A 52 -14.68 21.70 -12.51
C THR A 52 -13.47 22.58 -12.19
N LYS A 53 -13.29 23.62 -13.01
CA LYS A 53 -12.18 24.57 -12.84
C LYS A 53 -12.31 25.33 -11.52
N SER A 54 -13.52 25.71 -11.11
CA SER A 54 -13.80 26.40 -9.85
C SER A 54 -13.42 25.53 -8.64
N GLU A 55 -13.87 24.27 -8.60
CA GLU A 55 -13.56 23.32 -7.52
C GLU A 55 -12.04 23.11 -7.38
N PHE A 56 -11.32 22.97 -8.49
CA PHE A 56 -9.87 22.83 -8.45
C PHE A 56 -9.14 24.08 -7.92
N LEU A 57 -9.68 25.27 -8.20
CA LEU A 57 -9.17 26.53 -7.66
C LEU A 57 -9.47 26.65 -6.16
N GLU A 58 -10.64 26.22 -5.70
CA GLU A 58 -10.99 26.17 -4.28
C GLU A 58 -10.06 25.26 -3.48
N LEU A 59 -9.77 24.06 -3.97
CA LEU A 59 -8.73 23.19 -3.36
C LEU A 59 -7.37 23.90 -3.25
N SER A 60 -7.02 24.72 -4.24
CA SER A 60 -5.78 25.49 -4.23
C SER A 60 -5.81 26.63 -3.22
N LYS A 61 -6.96 27.31 -3.05
CA LYS A 61 -7.17 28.33 -2.03
C LYS A 61 -7.09 27.72 -0.62
N LEU A 62 -7.79 26.60 -0.39
CA LEU A 62 -7.76 25.87 0.88
C LEU A 62 -6.34 25.45 1.26
N LYS A 63 -5.59 24.87 0.32
CA LYS A 63 -4.18 24.52 0.54
C LYS A 63 -3.35 25.74 1.00
N LYS A 64 -3.51 26.89 0.36
CA LYS A 64 -2.80 28.13 0.74
C LYS A 64 -3.21 28.60 2.14
N GLN A 65 -4.50 28.55 2.47
CA GLN A 65 -5.00 28.94 3.79
C GLN A 65 -4.44 28.05 4.90
N LEU A 66 -4.33 26.74 4.66
CA LEU A 66 -3.73 25.80 5.62
C LEU A 66 -2.24 26.02 5.77
N ALA A 67 -1.52 26.29 4.68
CA ALA A 67 -0.09 26.60 4.73
C ALA A 67 0.19 27.87 5.58
N ARG A 68 -0.68 28.90 5.48
CA ARG A 68 -0.60 30.10 6.33
C ARG A 68 -0.80 29.79 7.82
N LYS A 69 -1.49 28.70 8.14
CA LYS A 69 -1.68 28.19 9.51
C LYS A 69 -0.63 27.15 9.92
N GLY A 70 0.44 27.00 9.13
CA GLY A 70 1.52 26.05 9.42
C GLY A 70 1.25 24.60 9.00
N VAL A 71 0.14 24.33 8.32
CA VAL A 71 -0.22 22.97 7.86
C VAL A 71 0.12 22.82 6.38
N SER A 72 1.17 22.06 6.07
CA SER A 72 1.50 21.69 4.69
C SER A 72 0.71 20.44 4.28
N ALA A 73 -0.07 20.56 3.22
CA ALA A 73 -0.83 19.44 2.65
C ALA A 73 -0.82 19.49 1.12
N SER A 74 -0.74 18.33 0.50
CA SER A 74 -1.00 18.12 -0.92
C SER A 74 -2.51 18.14 -1.21
N LYS A 75 -2.88 18.36 -2.47
CA LYS A 75 -4.31 18.30 -2.86
C LYS A 75 -4.91 16.91 -2.62
N GLU A 76 -4.12 15.85 -2.79
CA GLU A 76 -4.55 14.48 -2.51
C GLU A 76 -4.82 14.26 -1.03
N GLU A 77 -3.98 14.77 -0.15
CA GLU A 77 -4.20 14.71 1.31
C GLU A 77 -5.44 15.50 1.72
N LEU A 78 -5.71 16.64 1.09
CA LEU A 78 -6.95 17.40 1.33
C LEU A 78 -8.18 16.60 0.91
N VAL A 79 -8.16 15.96 -0.25
CA VAL A 79 -9.27 15.11 -0.70
C VAL A 79 -9.46 13.92 0.24
N ARG A 80 -8.37 13.26 0.66
CA ARG A 80 -8.44 12.15 1.63
C ARG A 80 -8.97 12.61 2.98
N ALA A 81 -8.53 13.76 3.49
CA ALA A 81 -9.04 14.34 4.73
C ALA A 81 -10.53 14.68 4.60
N GLY A 82 -10.94 15.26 3.47
CA GLY A 82 -12.35 15.50 3.15
C GLY A 82 -13.17 14.22 3.23
N LEU A 83 -12.73 13.14 2.58
CA LEU A 83 -13.42 11.83 2.64
C LEU A 83 -13.57 11.31 4.08
N LEU A 84 -12.56 11.47 4.93
CA LEU A 84 -12.65 11.08 6.35
C LEU A 84 -13.67 11.94 7.10
N LEU A 85 -13.73 13.24 6.81
CA LEU A 85 -14.72 14.14 7.41
C LEU A 85 -16.15 13.81 6.96
N LEU A 86 -16.36 13.43 5.70
CA LEU A 86 -17.68 13.07 5.17
C LEU A 86 -18.33 11.92 5.95
N VAL A 87 -17.55 11.00 6.53
CA VAL A 87 -18.06 9.88 7.36
C VAL A 87 -18.74 10.37 8.63
N HIS A 88 -18.38 11.56 9.10
CA HIS A 88 -18.88 12.14 10.35
C HIS A 88 -19.97 13.19 10.15
N LEU A 89 -20.33 13.52 8.90
CA LEU A 89 -21.41 14.45 8.60
C LEU A 89 -22.79 13.84 8.81
N ASP A 90 -23.77 14.71 9.05
CA ASP A 90 -25.17 14.30 9.08
C ASP A 90 -25.60 13.80 7.69
N ARG A 91 -26.43 12.75 7.68
CA ARG A 91 -26.90 12.12 6.43
C ARG A 91 -27.75 13.06 5.59
N SER A 92 -28.50 13.97 6.20
CA SER A 92 -29.31 14.96 5.49
C SER A 92 -28.44 16.04 4.85
N GLU A 93 -27.40 16.51 5.54
CA GLU A 93 -26.45 17.49 5.00
C GLU A 93 -25.70 16.91 3.81
N LEU A 94 -25.19 15.68 3.95
CA LEU A 94 -24.53 14.97 2.86
C LEU A 94 -25.46 14.78 1.66
N LYS A 95 -26.74 14.43 1.90
CA LYS A 95 -27.73 14.27 0.84
C LYS A 95 -27.99 15.57 0.09
N THR A 96 -28.07 16.70 0.79
CA THR A 96 -28.23 18.02 0.16
C THR A 96 -27.01 18.37 -0.68
N ALA A 97 -25.80 18.24 -0.12
CA ALA A 97 -24.57 18.52 -0.84
C ALA A 97 -24.41 17.66 -2.11
N ILE A 98 -24.82 16.38 -2.07
CA ILE A 98 -24.80 15.51 -3.27
C ILE A 98 -25.79 16.01 -4.33
N ARG A 99 -26.96 16.50 -3.94
CA ARG A 99 -27.94 17.06 -4.89
C ARG A 99 -27.37 18.28 -5.60
N ASP A 100 -26.73 19.18 -4.87
CA ASP A 100 -26.14 20.40 -5.45
C ASP A 100 -25.04 20.10 -6.48
N VAL A 101 -24.30 18.99 -6.30
CA VAL A 101 -23.29 18.54 -7.27
C VAL A 101 -23.92 17.91 -8.51
N ILE A 102 -25.00 17.15 -8.36
CA ILE A 102 -25.68 16.44 -9.47
C ILE A 102 -26.55 17.39 -10.29
N ALA A 103 -27.26 18.28 -9.61
CA ALA A 103 -28.14 19.28 -10.18
C ALA A 103 -27.66 20.66 -9.70
N PRO A 104 -26.52 21.14 -10.19
CA PRO A 104 -26.08 22.49 -9.91
C PRO A 104 -27.14 23.43 -10.49
N GLU A 105 -27.79 24.21 -9.63
CA GLU A 105 -28.73 25.25 -10.06
C GLU A 105 -28.03 26.08 -11.15
N PRO A 106 -28.64 26.19 -12.35
CA PRO A 106 -28.06 27.01 -13.39
C PRO A 106 -28.00 28.43 -12.83
N ALA A 107 -26.81 29.00 -12.76
CA ALA A 107 -26.67 30.41 -12.46
C ALA A 107 -27.62 31.15 -13.42
N THR A 108 -28.70 31.71 -12.86
CA THR A 108 -29.62 32.59 -13.58
C THR A 108 -28.78 33.74 -14.10
N GLY A 109 -28.32 33.58 -15.34
CA GLY A 109 -27.66 34.62 -16.09
C GLY A 109 -28.71 35.68 -16.37
N GLU A 110 -28.73 36.70 -15.52
CA GLU A 110 -29.09 38.05 -15.90
C GLU A 110 -28.21 38.41 -17.10
N ASN A 111 -28.74 38.20 -18.30
CA ASN A 111 -28.27 38.85 -19.51
C ASN A 111 -29.29 39.94 -19.82
N GLU A 112 -29.00 41.16 -19.38
CA GLU A 112 -29.49 42.39 -20.00
C GLU A 112 -28.28 43.20 -20.46
#